data_AF-A0A553KZU0-F1
#
_entry.id   AF-A0A553KZU0-F1
#
_cell.length_a   1.000
_cell.length_b   1.000
_cell.length_c   1.000
_cell.angle_alpha   90.00
_cell.angle_beta   90.00
_cell.angle_gamma   90.00
#
_symmetry.space_group_name_H-M   'P 1'
#
loop_
_entity.id
_entity.type
_entity.pdbx_description
1 polymer ?
#
loop_
_entity_poly.entity_id
_entity_poly.type
_entity_poly.pdbx_seq_one_letter_code
_entity_poly.pdbx_strand_id
1 'polypeptide(L)'
;MKKLFGAIVLVLASMSANATLIGTNAGCDIEPSVIWSCDTSSNTVMDGVAEFFLQLNANDFFAVDLTSSSLQIENINNGSFGAGAGEFLTLTLQAGLFDEVSFNVISQVTGLDDSDLGFDGEVFTLDFNNTSWGVGSFVLLNFVNSNGPNPIPNVPALLLVMTGLLAMRRRNV
;
A
#
# COMPACT_ATOMS: atom_id res chain seq x y z
N MET A 1 -14.11 -60.58 3.49
CA MET A 1 -13.01 -59.70 3.90
C MET A 1 -12.97 -58.51 2.93
N LYS A 2 -13.56 -57.37 3.29
CA LYS A 2 -13.62 -56.17 2.43
C LYS A 2 -12.68 -55.11 3.00
N LYS A 3 -11.62 -54.80 2.26
CA LYS A 3 -10.62 -53.78 2.62
C LYS A 3 -11.27 -52.39 2.43
N LEU A 4 -11.39 -51.62 3.51
CA LEU A 4 -11.83 -50.23 3.45
C LEU A 4 -10.68 -49.35 2.93
N PHE A 5 -10.95 -48.67 1.81
CA PHE A 5 -10.15 -47.56 1.32
C PHE A 5 -10.30 -46.38 2.28
N GLY A 6 -9.21 -45.97 2.92
CA GLY A 6 -9.15 -44.72 3.70
C GLY A 6 -8.91 -43.55 2.76
N ALA A 7 -9.93 -42.70 2.59
CA ALA A 7 -9.77 -41.41 1.93
C ALA A 7 -9.11 -40.44 2.92
N ILE A 8 -7.84 -40.13 2.69
CA ILE A 8 -7.15 -39.01 3.34
C ILE A 8 -7.75 -37.74 2.74
N VAL A 9 -8.63 -37.08 3.48
CA VAL A 9 -9.13 -35.75 3.13
C VAL A 9 -8.03 -34.76 3.52
N LEU A 10 -7.27 -34.33 2.52
CA LEU A 10 -6.27 -33.28 2.65
C LEU A 10 -7.02 -31.95 2.78
N VAL A 11 -7.06 -31.39 4.00
CA VAL A 11 -7.57 -30.05 4.24
C VAL A 11 -6.53 -29.06 3.71
N LEU A 12 -6.69 -28.65 2.46
CA LEU A 12 -5.97 -27.52 1.88
C LEU A 12 -6.51 -26.26 2.55
N ALA A 13 -5.80 -25.78 3.57
CA ALA A 13 -5.97 -24.43 4.06
C ALA A 13 -5.59 -23.48 2.91
N SER A 14 -6.58 -22.78 2.36
CA SER A 14 -6.38 -21.69 1.42
C SER A 14 -5.67 -20.56 2.15
N MET A 15 -4.36 -20.47 2.02
CA MET A 15 -3.59 -19.29 2.43
C MET A 15 -4.06 -18.13 1.55
N SER A 16 -4.68 -17.12 2.14
CA SER A 16 -4.93 -15.85 1.47
C SER A 16 -3.58 -15.23 1.14
N ALA A 17 -3.19 -15.29 -0.12
CA ALA A 17 -2.09 -14.50 -0.64
C ALA A 17 -2.58 -13.05 -0.71
N ASN A 18 -2.16 -12.22 0.25
CA ASN A 18 -2.12 -10.79 -0.01
C ASN A 18 -1.17 -10.62 -1.19
N ALA A 19 -1.62 -9.98 -2.27
CA ALA A 19 -0.74 -9.63 -3.37
C ALA A 19 0.35 -8.73 -2.77
N THR A 20 1.55 -9.29 -2.58
CA THR A 20 2.68 -8.52 -2.10
C THR A 20 3.20 -7.71 -3.28
N LEU A 21 3.34 -6.40 -3.12
CA LEU A 21 3.90 -5.53 -4.16
C LEU A 21 5.43 -5.66 -4.28
N ILE A 22 6.05 -6.44 -3.39
CA ILE A 22 7.48 -6.69 -3.39
C ILE A 22 7.91 -7.19 -4.77
N GLY A 23 8.85 -6.48 -5.41
CA GLY A 23 9.33 -6.81 -6.75
C GLY A 23 8.73 -6.01 -7.89
N THR A 24 7.79 -5.09 -7.61
CA THR A 24 7.17 -4.23 -8.63
C THR A 24 7.98 -2.97 -8.88
N ASN A 25 8.00 -2.47 -10.13
CA ASN A 25 8.72 -1.26 -10.48
C ASN A 25 7.89 0.00 -10.18
N ALA A 26 8.56 1.00 -9.61
CA ALA A 26 8.05 2.37 -9.51
C ALA A 26 9.14 3.35 -10.00
N GLY A 27 8.71 4.43 -10.63
CA GLY A 27 9.52 5.56 -11.06
C GLY A 27 9.21 6.78 -10.21
N CYS A 28 10.22 7.62 -10.00
CA CYS A 28 10.12 8.85 -9.23
C CYS A 28 10.75 9.98 -10.04
N ASP A 29 10.03 11.09 -10.14
CA ASP A 29 10.49 12.33 -10.76
C ASP A 29 10.06 13.53 -9.91
N ILE A 30 10.90 14.55 -9.86
CA ILE A 30 10.63 15.77 -9.10
C ILE A 30 11.17 16.99 -9.83
N GLU A 31 10.30 17.96 -10.05
CA GLU A 31 10.65 19.25 -10.62
C GLU A 31 10.70 20.33 -9.53
N PRO A 32 11.58 21.34 -9.63
CA PRO A 32 12.62 21.49 -10.65
C PRO A 32 13.81 20.52 -10.45
N SER A 33 14.12 19.74 -11.48
CA SER A 33 15.15 18.66 -11.45
C SER A 33 16.60 19.15 -11.36
N VAL A 34 16.82 20.47 -11.34
CA VAL A 34 18.16 21.08 -11.23
C VAL A 34 18.73 21.01 -9.81
N ILE A 35 17.85 21.09 -8.80
CA ILE A 35 18.22 21.08 -7.38
C ILE A 35 17.64 19.86 -6.66
N TRP A 36 16.56 19.31 -7.20
CA TRP A 36 15.92 18.10 -6.72
C TRP A 36 16.36 16.88 -7.53
N SER A 37 16.44 15.73 -6.86
CA SER A 37 16.59 14.43 -7.50
C SER A 37 15.88 13.36 -6.69
N CYS A 38 15.40 12.32 -7.35
CA CYS A 38 15.04 11.08 -6.66
C CYS A 38 16.27 10.16 -6.59
N ASP A 39 16.58 9.66 -5.39
CA ASP A 39 17.43 8.50 -5.22
C ASP A 39 16.70 7.30 -5.86
N THR A 40 17.24 6.79 -6.97
CA THR A 40 16.71 5.61 -7.67
C THR A 40 17.53 4.34 -7.39
N SER A 41 18.23 4.26 -6.26
CA SER A 41 19.10 3.13 -5.91
C SER A 41 18.35 1.81 -5.79
N SER A 42 17.04 1.86 -5.52
CA SER A 42 16.08 0.80 -5.77
C SER A 42 14.88 1.35 -6.53
N ASN A 43 14.59 0.81 -7.72
CA ASN A 43 13.31 1.06 -8.41
C ASN A 43 12.26 0.01 -8.04
N THR A 44 12.56 -0.86 -7.07
CA THR A 44 11.75 -2.00 -6.70
C THR A 44 11.14 -1.78 -5.33
N VAL A 45 9.82 -1.97 -5.24
CA VAL A 45 9.06 -1.88 -3.98
C VAL A 45 9.52 -2.97 -3.00
N MET A 46 9.78 -2.60 -1.75
CA MET A 46 10.22 -3.47 -0.65
C MET A 46 9.38 -3.20 0.61
N ASP A 47 8.86 -4.24 1.23
CA ASP A 47 8.01 -4.06 2.41
C ASP A 47 8.77 -3.46 3.60
N GLY A 48 8.29 -2.33 4.11
CA GLY A 48 8.76 -1.68 5.33
C GLY A 48 10.05 -0.86 5.20
N VAL A 49 10.43 -0.46 3.98
CA VAL A 49 11.59 0.40 3.73
C VAL A 49 11.24 1.39 2.62
N ALA A 50 11.63 2.66 2.76
CA ALA A 50 11.42 3.66 1.71
C ALA A 50 12.06 3.23 0.38
N GLU A 51 11.28 3.31 -0.70
CA GLU A 51 11.70 3.04 -2.06
C GLU A 51 12.55 4.16 -2.64
N PHE A 52 12.20 5.41 -2.32
CA PHE A 52 12.88 6.58 -2.87
C PHE A 52 13.19 7.60 -1.78
N PHE A 53 14.29 8.31 -1.97
CA PHE A 53 14.58 9.53 -1.24
C PHE A 53 14.53 10.73 -2.17
N LEU A 54 13.71 11.73 -1.85
CA LEU A 54 13.74 13.02 -2.56
C LEU A 54 14.88 13.84 -1.96
N GLN A 55 15.86 14.13 -2.79
CA GLN A 55 17.09 14.79 -2.39
C GLN A 55 17.08 16.23 -2.85
N LEU A 56 17.38 17.16 -1.94
CA LEU A 56 17.64 18.56 -2.26
C LEU A 56 19.14 18.81 -2.13
N ASN A 57 19.80 19.16 -3.24
CA ASN A 57 21.26 19.31 -3.30
C ASN A 57 22.00 18.07 -2.75
N ALA A 58 21.58 16.86 -3.15
CA ALA A 58 22.12 15.57 -2.71
C ALA A 58 22.00 15.27 -1.20
N ASN A 59 21.10 15.96 -0.49
CA ASN A 59 20.74 15.61 0.88
C ASN A 59 19.32 15.07 0.89
N ASP A 60 19.11 13.92 1.52
CA ASP A 60 17.78 13.34 1.66
C ASP A 60 16.88 14.29 2.46
N PHE A 61 15.76 14.64 1.87
CA PHE A 61 14.76 15.52 2.46
C PHE A 61 13.48 14.78 2.76
N PHE A 62 13.01 13.99 1.79
CA PHE A 62 11.83 13.16 1.96
C PHE A 62 12.13 11.69 1.75
N ALA A 63 11.50 10.84 2.55
CA ALA A 63 11.37 9.42 2.28
C ALA A 63 10.02 9.15 1.62
N VAL A 64 10.02 8.32 0.59
CA VAL A 64 8.81 7.83 -0.10
C VAL A 64 8.73 6.32 0.14
N ASP A 65 7.70 5.88 0.84
CA ASP A 65 7.44 4.48 1.19
C ASP A 65 6.13 4.01 0.55
N LEU A 66 6.21 2.92 -0.22
CA LEU A 66 5.13 2.28 -0.95
C LEU A 66 4.86 0.90 -0.34
N THR A 67 3.64 0.70 0.14
CA THR A 67 3.17 -0.63 0.53
C THR A 67 2.08 -1.12 -0.42
N SER A 68 1.63 -2.36 -0.20
CA SER A 68 0.50 -2.95 -0.93
C SER A 68 -0.80 -2.14 -1.00
N SER A 69 -0.96 -1.16 -0.11
CA SER A 69 -2.18 -0.36 -0.04
C SER A 69 -1.93 1.08 0.39
N SER A 70 -0.68 1.53 0.42
CA SER A 70 -0.38 2.88 0.85
C SER A 70 0.82 3.49 0.15
N LEU A 71 0.81 4.81 0.09
CA LEU A 71 1.94 5.65 -0.26
C LEU A 71 2.15 6.64 0.88
N GLN A 72 3.32 6.64 1.49
CA GLN A 72 3.73 7.60 2.51
C GLN A 72 4.87 8.46 1.98
N ILE A 73 4.76 9.77 2.19
CA ILE A 73 5.82 10.73 1.94
C ILE A 73 6.09 11.44 3.26
N GLU A 74 7.32 11.35 3.77
CA GLU A 74 7.69 11.87 5.09
C GLU A 74 8.90 12.80 4.98
N ASN A 75 8.85 13.98 5.63
CA ASN A 75 10.03 14.82 5.80
C ASN A 75 10.96 14.22 6.86
N ILE A 76 12.06 13.61 6.40
CA ILE A 76 13.07 12.99 7.25
C ILE A 76 14.22 13.95 7.61
N ASN A 77 14.23 15.14 7.01
CA ASN A 77 15.24 16.14 7.34
C ASN A 77 14.99 16.75 8.72
N ASN A 78 16.06 17.09 9.43
CA ASN A 78 15.98 17.75 10.74
C ASN A 78 15.54 19.24 10.64
N GLY A 79 15.29 19.75 9.43
CA GLY A 79 14.77 21.09 9.18
C GLY A 79 13.30 21.10 8.76
N SER A 80 12.71 22.30 8.77
CA SER A 80 11.42 22.55 8.13
C SER A 80 11.61 22.83 6.65
N PHE A 81 10.79 22.21 5.80
CA PHE A 81 10.71 22.55 4.38
C PHE A 81 9.52 23.47 4.14
N GLY A 82 9.78 24.66 3.61
CA GLY A 82 8.75 25.55 3.07
C GLY A 82 8.83 25.52 1.55
N ALA A 83 7.77 25.06 0.91
CA ALA A 83 7.68 24.95 -0.54
C ALA A 83 7.09 26.22 -1.17
N GLY A 84 7.34 26.44 -2.46
CA GLY A 84 6.81 27.61 -3.18
C GLY A 84 7.66 28.07 -4.36
N ALA A 85 8.61 27.25 -4.81
CA ALA A 85 9.41 27.51 -5.99
C ALA A 85 8.96 26.68 -7.21
N GLY A 86 7.75 26.12 -7.19
CA GLY A 86 7.24 25.26 -8.26
C GLY A 86 7.57 23.79 -8.07
N GLU A 87 7.71 23.31 -6.83
CA GLU A 87 8.09 21.94 -6.54
C GLU A 87 6.94 20.95 -6.78
N PHE A 88 7.17 19.94 -7.62
CA PHE A 88 6.15 18.96 -8.00
C PHE A 88 6.75 17.56 -8.08
N LEU A 89 6.21 16.63 -7.30
CA LEU A 89 6.58 15.20 -7.33
C LEU A 89 5.63 14.44 -8.24
N THR A 90 6.20 13.57 -9.07
CA THR A 90 5.48 12.56 -9.86
C THR A 90 6.04 11.19 -9.56
N LEU A 91 5.17 10.25 -9.18
CA LEU A 91 5.50 8.83 -9.07
C LEU A 91 4.79 8.06 -10.18
N THR A 92 5.55 7.35 -11.00
CA THR A 92 5.01 6.48 -12.06
C THR A 92 5.02 5.04 -11.56
N LEU A 93 3.85 4.47 -11.37
CA LEU A 93 3.64 3.15 -10.83
C LEU A 93 3.31 2.17 -11.96
N GLN A 94 3.61 0.89 -11.75
CA GLN A 94 3.19 -0.14 -12.69
C GLN A 94 1.65 -0.20 -12.78
N ALA A 95 1.13 -0.37 -13.99
CA ALA A 95 -0.31 -0.56 -14.20
C ALA A 95 -0.87 -1.69 -13.32
N GLY A 96 -1.96 -1.39 -12.61
CA GLY A 96 -2.60 -2.31 -11.67
C GLY A 96 -1.87 -2.48 -10.33
N LEU A 97 -0.88 -1.63 -10.01
CA LEU A 97 -0.26 -1.58 -8.69
C LEU A 97 -1.30 -1.21 -7.62
N PHE A 98 -2.08 -0.17 -7.92
CA PHE A 98 -3.29 0.19 -7.20
C PHE A 98 -4.44 0.14 -8.21
N ASP A 99 -5.20 -0.95 -8.22
CA ASP A 99 -6.38 -1.14 -9.09
C ASP A 99 -7.54 -0.15 -8.78
N GLU A 100 -7.31 0.85 -7.93
CA GLU A 100 -8.35 1.62 -7.25
C GLU A 100 -8.16 3.11 -7.46
N VAL A 101 -9.24 3.79 -7.85
CA VAL A 101 -9.26 5.23 -8.14
C VAL A 101 -9.48 6.06 -6.87
N SER A 102 -9.81 5.43 -5.73
CA SER A 102 -10.10 6.12 -4.47
C SER A 102 -9.06 5.86 -3.39
N PHE A 103 -8.57 6.94 -2.79
CA PHE A 103 -7.68 6.91 -1.64
C PHE A 103 -8.20 7.83 -0.53
N ASN A 104 -7.85 7.51 0.71
CA ASN A 104 -8.02 8.41 1.85
C ASN A 104 -6.68 9.06 2.17
N VAL A 105 -6.69 10.35 2.48
CA VAL A 105 -5.49 11.11 2.84
C VAL A 105 -5.44 11.32 4.36
N ILE A 106 -4.31 11.03 4.96
CA ILE A 106 -3.95 11.43 6.32
C ILE A 106 -2.71 12.30 6.22
N SER A 107 -2.79 13.56 6.65
CA SER A 107 -1.69 14.52 6.53
C SER A 107 -1.43 15.26 7.83
N GLN A 108 -0.14 15.48 8.13
CA GLN A 108 0.34 16.40 9.17
C GLN A 108 0.94 17.68 8.58
N VAL A 109 0.88 17.83 7.25
CA VAL A 109 1.48 18.93 6.50
C VAL A 109 0.56 20.13 6.52
N THR A 110 1.10 21.30 6.84
CA THR A 110 0.31 22.54 6.83
C THR A 110 0.18 23.05 5.39
N GLY A 111 -1.02 23.44 5.00
CA GLY A 111 -1.29 24.03 3.67
C GLY A 111 -1.61 23.02 2.57
N LEU A 112 -1.41 21.71 2.83
CA LEU A 112 -1.80 20.66 1.90
C LEU A 112 -3.33 20.54 1.84
N ASP A 113 -3.87 20.49 0.63
CA ASP A 113 -5.27 20.15 0.37
C ASP A 113 -5.43 19.10 -0.75
N ASP A 114 -6.67 18.70 -1.00
CA ASP A 114 -6.98 17.64 -1.98
C ASP A 114 -6.64 18.05 -3.42
N SER A 115 -6.53 19.36 -3.73
CA SER A 115 -6.19 19.84 -5.07
C SER A 115 -4.70 19.74 -5.39
N ASP A 116 -3.86 19.61 -4.35
CA ASP A 116 -2.43 19.36 -4.47
C ASP A 116 -2.11 17.90 -4.82
N LEU A 117 -3.11 17.01 -4.74
CA LEU A 117 -2.95 15.57 -4.90
C LEU A 117 -3.67 15.08 -6.16
N GLY A 118 -2.96 14.33 -6.99
CA GLY A 118 -3.54 13.67 -8.16
C GLY A 118 -3.16 12.20 -8.22
N PHE A 119 -4.12 11.34 -8.53
CA PHE A 119 -3.87 9.93 -8.84
C PHE A 119 -4.82 9.44 -9.92
N ASP A 120 -4.29 8.81 -10.97
CA ASP A 120 -5.09 8.28 -12.09
C ASP A 120 -5.08 6.75 -12.19
N GLY A 121 -4.43 6.06 -11.24
CA GLY A 121 -4.25 4.61 -11.23
C GLY A 121 -2.82 4.16 -11.55
N GLU A 122 -2.07 4.97 -12.29
CA GLU A 122 -0.68 4.69 -12.68
C GLU A 122 0.26 5.80 -12.24
N VAL A 123 -0.20 7.05 -12.27
CA VAL A 123 0.60 8.22 -11.95
C VAL A 123 0.03 8.89 -10.71
N PHE A 124 0.87 8.98 -9.68
CA PHE A 124 0.62 9.84 -8.53
C PHE A 124 1.37 11.16 -8.70
N THR A 125 0.73 12.25 -8.29
CA THR A 125 1.29 13.59 -8.31
C THR A 125 1.03 14.29 -6.99
N LEU A 126 2.03 15.03 -6.53
CA LEU A 126 1.96 15.89 -5.36
C LEU A 126 2.56 17.25 -5.71
N ASP A 127 1.72 18.27 -5.63
CA ASP A 127 2.15 19.66 -5.62
C ASP A 127 2.61 20.05 -4.22
N PHE A 128 3.88 20.39 -4.06
CA PHE A 128 4.35 20.89 -2.77
C PHE A 128 4.04 22.37 -2.59
N ASN A 129 3.68 23.11 -3.63
CA ASN A 129 3.53 24.56 -3.54
C ASN A 129 2.55 24.97 -2.43
N ASN A 130 2.93 25.99 -1.66
CA ASN A 130 2.16 26.48 -0.51
C ASN A 130 2.05 25.50 0.67
N THR A 131 2.78 24.39 0.66
CA THR A 131 2.86 23.47 1.80
C THR A 131 4.05 23.78 2.70
N SER A 132 3.90 23.46 3.99
CA SER A 132 4.96 23.58 5.00
C SER A 132 5.07 22.28 5.77
N TRP A 133 6.27 21.69 5.71
CA TRP A 133 6.59 20.40 6.29
C TRP A 133 7.46 20.58 7.53
N GLY A 134 6.96 20.10 8.67
CA GLY A 134 7.73 19.99 9.89
C GLY A 134 8.65 18.77 9.86
N VAL A 135 9.55 18.65 10.83
CA VAL A 135 10.35 17.44 10.99
C VAL A 135 9.42 16.26 11.33
N GLY A 136 9.52 15.17 10.56
CA GLY A 136 8.69 13.98 10.72
C GLY A 136 7.24 14.15 10.28
N SER A 137 6.87 15.29 9.70
CA SER A 137 5.52 15.43 9.13
C SER A 137 5.41 14.57 7.87
N PHE A 138 4.26 13.93 7.70
CA PHE A 138 4.01 13.04 6.58
C PHE A 138 2.65 13.28 5.92
N VAL A 139 2.55 12.78 4.71
CA VAL A 139 1.30 12.51 3.99
C VAL A 139 1.23 11.02 3.77
N LEU A 140 0.12 10.41 4.17
CA LEU A 140 -0.19 9.00 3.99
C LEU A 140 -1.45 8.89 3.14
N LEU A 141 -1.30 8.33 1.96
CA LEU A 141 -2.39 7.94 1.10
C LEU A 141 -2.69 6.46 1.35
N ASN A 142 -3.91 6.16 1.78
CA ASN A 142 -4.39 4.80 1.94
C ASN A 142 -5.34 4.47 0.79
N PHE A 143 -4.93 3.61 -0.11
CA PHE A 143 -5.74 3.16 -1.23
C PHE A 143 -6.80 2.18 -0.72
N VAL A 144 -8.08 2.51 -0.94
CA VAL A 144 -9.19 1.69 -0.47
C VAL A 144 -9.65 0.80 -1.62
N ASN A 145 -9.70 -0.51 -1.36
CA ASN A 145 -10.29 -1.45 -2.30
C ASN A 145 -11.81 -1.26 -2.36
N SER A 146 -12.33 -0.78 -3.50
CA SER A 146 -13.77 -0.65 -3.74
C SER A 146 -14.45 -2.02 -3.80
N ASN A 147 -13.68 -3.07 -4.08
CA ASN A 147 -14.05 -4.45 -3.78
C ASN A 147 -13.62 -4.76 -2.33
N GLY A 148 -14.40 -4.28 -1.36
CA GLY A 148 -14.22 -4.65 0.06
C GLY A 148 -13.95 -6.16 0.19
N PRO A 149 -13.19 -6.61 1.23
CA PRO A 149 -12.49 -7.91 1.25
C PRO A 149 -13.29 -8.96 0.50
N ASN A 150 -12.80 -9.31 -0.70
CA ASN A 150 -13.47 -10.12 -1.70
C ASN A 150 -14.38 -11.14 -0.99
N PRO A 151 -15.73 -11.05 -1.11
CA PRO A 151 -16.62 -11.78 -0.22
C PRO A 151 -16.25 -13.25 -0.27
N ILE A 152 -15.74 -13.75 0.85
CA ILE A 152 -15.50 -15.16 1.09
C ILE A 152 -16.77 -15.88 0.63
N PRO A 153 -16.71 -16.90 -0.24
CA PRO A 153 -17.89 -17.68 -0.53
C PRO A 153 -18.41 -18.16 0.81
N ASN A 154 -19.59 -17.67 1.21
CA ASN A 154 -20.27 -18.12 2.42
C ASN A 154 -20.41 -19.64 2.31
N VAL A 155 -19.47 -20.38 2.89
CA VAL A 155 -19.66 -21.80 3.10
C VAL A 155 -20.85 -21.88 4.04
N PRO A 156 -21.99 -22.47 3.61
CA PRO A 156 -23.19 -22.44 4.41
C PRO A 156 -22.87 -23.05 5.77
N ALA A 157 -23.08 -22.29 6.85
CA ALA A 157 -22.92 -22.77 8.23
C ALA A 157 -23.75 -24.04 8.52
N LEU A 158 -24.70 -24.39 7.64
CA LEU A 158 -25.44 -25.64 7.63
C LEU A 158 -24.56 -26.90 7.57
N LEU A 159 -23.36 -26.85 6.96
CA LEU A 159 -22.45 -28.01 6.89
C LEU A 159 -21.70 -28.27 8.22
N LEU A 160 -21.53 -27.25 9.07
CA LEU A 160 -20.90 -27.38 10.40
C LEU A 160 -21.88 -27.89 11.47
N VAL A 161 -23.17 -27.61 11.32
CA VAL A 161 -24.19 -28.09 12.27
C VAL A 161 -24.44 -29.60 12.11
N MET A 162 -24.39 -30.14 10.90
CA MET A 162 -24.62 -31.57 10.64
C MET A 162 -23.48 -32.48 11.12
N THR A 163 -22.22 -32.01 11.07
CA THR A 163 -21.07 -32.75 11.62
C THR A 163 -21.05 -32.73 13.15
N GLY A 164 -21.50 -31.65 13.78
CA GLY A 164 -21.66 -31.55 15.24
C GLY A 164 -22.76 -32.48 15.80
N LEU A 165 -23.92 -32.56 15.14
CA LEU A 165 -25.04 -33.39 15.62
C LEU A 165 -24.79 -34.91 15.47
N LEU A 166 -24.03 -35.34 14.47
CA LEU A 166 -23.67 -36.77 14.32
C LEU A 166 -22.60 -37.22 15.33
N ALA A 167 -21.73 -36.31 15.79
CA ALA A 167 -20.73 -36.60 16.82
C ALA A 167 -21.34 -36.73 18.23
N MET A 168 -22.41 -35.97 18.55
CA MET A 168 -23.08 -36.07 19.85
C MET A 168 -23.91 -37.34 20.00
N ARG A 169 -24.40 -37.93 18.90
CA ARG A 169 -25.22 -39.16 18.95
C ARG A 169 -24.40 -40.43 19.23
N ARG A 170 -23.07 -40.38 19.17
CA ARG A 170 -22.19 -41.53 19.46
C ARG A 170 -21.62 -41.54 20.89
N ARG A 171 -21.98 -40.58 21.74
CA ARG A 171 -21.44 -40.48 23.11
C ARG A 171 -22.34 -41.06 24.21
N ASN A 172 -23.54 -41.55 23.88
CA ASN A 172 -24.50 -42.14 24.82
C ASN A 172 -25.02 -43.53 24.39
N VAL A 173 -24.12 -44.46 24.05
CA VAL A 173 -24.35 -45.92 24.15
C VAL A 173 -23.07 -46.58 24.63
#